data_AF-W7YU20-F1
#
_entry.id   AF-W7YU20-F1
#
_cell.length_a   1.000
_cell.length_b   1.000
_cell.length_c   1.000
_cell.angle_alpha   90.00
_cell.angle_beta   90.00
_cell.angle_gamma   90.00
#
_symmetry.space_group_name_H-M   'P 1'
#
loop_
_entity.id
_entity.type
_entity.pdbx_description
1 polymer ?
#
loop_
_entity_poly.entity_id
_entity_poly.type
_entity_poly.pdbx_seq_one_letter_code
_entity_poly.pdbx_strand_id
1 'polypeptide(L)'
;MLYDGAIRFVRTGIDGLQKQDLQKANLNLGKGQSIVNELLSSLDRSYAVSEGLASMYEYINHLLIEANVKKIAEPAEEAIGYLMELRETFAQAAKISLASQGQEIQHG
;
A
#
# COMPACT_ATOMS: atom_id res chain seq x y z
N MET A 1 -10.49 -0.88 1.79
CA MET A 1 -10.02 -0.72 0.39
C MET A 1 -8.66 -1.41 0.21
N LEU A 2 -8.08 -1.40 -1.01
CA LEU A 2 -6.83 -2.11 -1.34
C LEU A 2 -5.69 -1.85 -0.34
N TYR A 3 -5.47 -0.59 0.09
CA TYR A 3 -4.47 -0.27 1.12
C TYR A 3 -4.70 -1.01 2.45
N ASP A 4 -5.93 -1.04 2.96
CA ASP A 4 -6.25 -1.80 4.18
C ASP A 4 -5.96 -3.30 4.00
N GLY A 5 -6.26 -3.83 2.81
CA GLY A 5 -5.98 -5.21 2.44
C GLY A 5 -4.48 -5.52 2.44
N ALA A 6 -3.68 -4.66 1.80
CA ALA A 6 -2.22 -4.77 1.78
C ALA A 6 -1.66 -4.72 3.20
N ILE A 7 -2.01 -3.70 4.00
CA ILE A 7 -1.56 -3.54 5.39
C ILE A 7 -1.89 -4.79 6.22
N ARG A 8 -3.12 -5.31 6.10
CA ARG A 8 -3.54 -6.51 6.83
C ARG A 8 -2.69 -7.74 6.46
N PHE A 9 -2.44 -7.95 5.17
CA PHE A 9 -1.61 -9.07 4.73
C PHE A 9 -0.16 -8.89 5.15
N VAL A 10 0.41 -7.70 5.01
CA VAL A 10 1.80 -7.44 5.43
C VAL A 10 1.98 -7.64 6.93
N ARG A 11 1.06 -7.16 7.78
CA ARG A 11 1.06 -7.45 9.24
C ARG A 11 1.00 -8.94 9.55
N THR A 12 0.18 -9.69 8.81
CA THR A 12 0.09 -11.14 8.97
C THR A 12 1.37 -11.85 8.52
N GLY A 13 2.05 -11.30 7.51
CA GLY A 13 3.36 -11.76 7.04
C GLY A 13 4.46 -11.53 8.07
N ILE A 14 4.50 -10.34 8.69
CA ILE A 14 5.42 -10.00 9.78
C ILE A 14 5.22 -10.94 10.99
N ASP A 15 3.98 -11.20 11.38
CA ASP A 15 3.68 -12.17 12.45
C ASP A 15 4.23 -13.57 12.12
N GLY A 16 4.15 -13.99 10.85
CA GLY A 16 4.76 -15.23 10.36
C GLY A 16 6.29 -15.21 10.49
N LEU A 17 6.96 -14.12 10.11
CA LEU A 17 8.41 -13.97 10.25
C LEU A 17 8.85 -14.04 11.72
N GLN A 18 8.18 -13.30 12.61
CA GLN A 18 8.49 -13.26 14.04
C GLN A 18 8.31 -14.62 14.73
N LYS A 19 7.32 -15.40 14.28
CA LYS A 19 7.03 -16.76 14.79
C LYS A 19 7.77 -17.87 14.04
N GLN A 20 8.63 -17.52 13.09
CA GLN A 20 9.30 -18.45 12.18
C GLN A 20 8.35 -19.36 11.36
N ASP A 21 7.10 -18.95 11.19
CA ASP A 21 6.15 -19.57 10.25
C ASP A 21 6.39 -19.02 8.85
N LEU A 22 7.39 -19.59 8.17
CA LEU A 22 7.85 -19.10 6.86
C LEU A 22 6.82 -19.30 5.74
N GLN A 23 5.92 -20.29 5.88
CA GLN A 23 4.84 -20.53 4.93
C GLN A 23 3.80 -19.40 5.02
N LYS A 24 3.38 -19.07 6.24
CA LYS A 24 2.50 -17.94 6.51
C LYS A 24 3.12 -16.62 6.07
N ALA A 25 4.41 -16.41 6.37
CA ALA A 25 5.14 -15.22 5.94
C ALA A 25 5.10 -15.08 4.42
N ASN A 26 5.52 -16.12 3.69
CA ASN A 26 5.58 -16.10 2.22
C ASN A 26 4.20 -15.86 1.59
N LEU A 27 3.18 -16.59 2.05
CA LEU A 27 1.82 -16.44 1.53
C LEU A 27 1.28 -15.02 1.70
N ASN A 28 1.46 -14.43 2.89
CA ASN A 28 0.86 -13.15 3.19
C ASN A 28 1.66 -11.96 2.64
N LEU A 29 3.01 -12.02 2.66
CA LEU A 29 3.83 -11.01 1.98
C LEU A 29 3.58 -11.04 0.47
N GLY A 30 3.46 -12.23 -0.14
CA GLY A 30 3.07 -12.36 -1.55
C GLY A 30 1.71 -11.74 -1.87
N LYS A 31 0.70 -11.92 -1.01
CA LYS A 31 -0.60 -11.24 -1.16
C LYS A 31 -0.49 -9.72 -1.05
N GLY A 32 0.37 -9.22 -0.16
CA GLY A 32 0.69 -7.79 -0.08
C GLY A 32 1.27 -7.27 -1.40
N GLN A 33 2.27 -7.97 -1.95
CA GLN A 33 2.89 -7.66 -3.25
C GLN A 33 1.87 -7.64 -4.39
N SER A 34 0.96 -8.63 -4.45
CA SER A 34 -0.09 -8.66 -5.48
C SER A 34 -0.97 -7.42 -5.45
N ILE A 35 -1.34 -6.93 -4.26
CA ILE A 35 -2.15 -5.71 -4.14
C ILE A 35 -1.35 -4.47 -4.55
N VAL A 36 -0.08 -4.37 -4.15
CA VAL A 36 0.78 -3.24 -4.52
C VAL A 36 1.01 -3.19 -6.04
N ASN A 37 1.19 -4.34 -6.68
CA ASN A 37 1.29 -4.43 -8.13
C ASN A 37 -0.02 -4.01 -8.82
N GLU A 38 -1.17 -4.37 -8.27
CA GLU A 38 -2.47 -3.92 -8.80
C GLU A 38 -2.63 -2.38 -8.68
N LEU A 39 -2.19 -1.79 -7.57
CA LEU A 39 -2.16 -0.34 -7.41
C LEU A 39 -1.26 0.32 -8.46
N LEU A 40 -0.08 -0.27 -8.72
CA LEU A 40 0.84 0.20 -9.74
C LEU A 40 0.28 0.10 -11.17
N SER A 41 -0.36 -1.03 -11.51
CA SER A 41 -0.93 -1.26 -12.84
C SER A 41 -2.18 -0.43 -13.12
N SER A 42 -2.90 -0.03 -12.08
CA SER A 42 -4.12 0.79 -12.19
C SER A 42 -3.86 2.29 -12.25
N LEU A 43 -2.60 2.74 -12.18
CA LEU A 43 -2.26 4.16 -12.31
C LEU A 43 -2.57 4.69 -13.71
N ASP A 44 -3.32 5.80 -13.76
CA ASP A 44 -3.45 6.60 -14.98
C ASP A 44 -2.20 7.47 -15.16
N ARG A 45 -1.44 7.14 -16.21
CA ARG A 45 -0.15 7.76 -16.53
C ARG A 45 -0.29 9.15 -17.17
N SER A 46 -1.50 9.63 -17.46
CA SER A 46 -1.68 11.00 -17.95
C SER A 46 -1.46 12.05 -16.85
N TYR A 47 -1.53 11.68 -15.57
CA TYR A 47 -1.37 12.60 -14.46
C TYR A 47 0.08 12.68 -13.99
N ALA A 48 0.56 13.89 -13.71
CA ALA A 48 1.94 14.12 -13.26
C ALA A 48 2.30 13.40 -11.94
N VAL A 49 1.31 13.19 -11.07
CA VAL A 49 1.50 12.47 -9.78
C VAL A 49 1.76 10.97 -9.96
N SER A 50 1.40 10.41 -11.11
CA SER A 50 1.46 8.96 -11.35
C SER A 50 2.87 8.41 -11.27
N GLU A 51 3.88 9.13 -11.74
CA GLU A 51 5.28 8.69 -11.68
C GLU A 51 5.83 8.62 -10.26
N GLY A 52 5.44 9.58 -9.41
CA GLY A 52 5.79 9.55 -7.98
C GLY A 52 5.14 8.36 -7.27
N LEU A 53 3.86 8.12 -7.53
CA LEU A 53 3.14 6.96 -6.97
C LEU A 53 3.73 5.64 -7.46
N ALA A 54 4.07 5.55 -8.74
CA ALA A 54 4.69 4.36 -9.31
C ALA A 54 6.01 4.01 -8.61
N SER A 55 6.88 5.00 -8.45
CA SER A 55 8.16 4.84 -7.74
C SER A 55 7.96 4.37 -6.29
N MET A 56 6.96 4.92 -5.60
CA MET A 56 6.62 4.50 -4.23
C MET A 56 6.12 3.05 -4.19
N TYR A 57 5.22 2.65 -5.10
CA TYR A 57 4.71 1.27 -5.13
C TYR A 57 5.79 0.27 -5.50
N GLU A 58 6.68 0.60 -6.42
CA GLU A 58 7.84 -0.23 -6.77
C GLU A 58 8.76 -0.44 -5.57
N TYR A 59 9.06 0.63 -4.81
CA TYR A 59 9.88 0.53 -3.61
C TYR A 59 9.21 -0.27 -2.49
N ILE A 60 7.90 -0.06 -2.25
CA ILE A 60 7.14 -0.88 -1.31
C ILE A 60 7.21 -2.35 -1.71
N ASN A 61 7.02 -2.67 -3.00
CA ASN A 61 7.10 -4.04 -3.49
C ASN A 61 8.50 -4.64 -3.28
N HIS A 62 9.55 -3.85 -3.53
CA HIS A 62 10.93 -4.24 -3.25
C HIS A 62 11.14 -4.60 -1.76
N LEU A 63 10.68 -3.77 -0.84
CA LEU A 63 10.76 -4.04 0.61
C LEU A 63 10.04 -5.33 1.01
N LEU A 64 8.85 -5.58 0.46
CA LEU A 64 8.10 -6.81 0.73
C LEU A 64 8.81 -8.06 0.17
N ILE A 65 9.47 -7.94 -0.97
CA ILE A 65 10.31 -9.02 -1.53
C ILE A 65 11.53 -9.24 -0.64
N GLU A 66 12.21 -8.16 -0.22
CA GLU A 66 13.39 -8.24 0.63
C GLU A 66 13.09 -8.92 1.97
N ALA A 67 12.03 -8.49 2.66
CA ALA A 67 11.58 -9.12 3.90
C ALA A 67 11.29 -10.61 3.71
N ASN A 68 10.63 -10.97 2.60
CA ASN A 68 10.28 -12.36 2.32
C ASN A 68 11.50 -13.22 1.90
N VAL A 69 12.47 -12.67 1.18
CA VAL A 69 13.66 -13.43 0.75
C VAL A 69 14.63 -13.59 1.92
N LYS A 70 14.92 -12.50 2.62
CA LYS A 70 15.88 -12.48 3.75
C LYS A 70 15.30 -13.01 5.06
N LYS A 71 13.98 -13.18 5.13
CA LYS A 71 13.25 -13.62 6.33
C LYS A 71 13.44 -12.69 7.54
N ILE A 72 13.50 -11.38 7.29
CA ILE A 72 13.62 -10.32 8.29
C ILE A 72 12.39 -9.40 8.22
N ALA A 73 11.92 -8.90 9.36
CA ALA A 73 10.64 -8.21 9.47
C ALA A 73 10.73 -6.72 9.12
N GLU A 74 11.89 -6.12 9.36
CA GLU A 74 12.15 -4.69 9.31
C GLU A 74 11.75 -4.05 7.96
N PRO A 75 12.07 -4.62 6.79
CA PRO A 75 11.63 -4.03 5.52
C PRO A 75 10.10 -4.06 5.35
N ALA A 76 9.42 -5.09 5.87
CA ALA A 76 7.96 -5.17 5.81
C ALA A 76 7.30 -4.18 6.79
N GLU A 77 7.94 -3.87 7.92
CA GLU A 77 7.49 -2.82 8.84
C GLU A 77 7.61 -1.43 8.20
N GLU A 78 8.71 -1.17 7.48
CA GLU A 78 8.89 0.05 6.68
C GLU A 78 7.80 0.16 5.59
N ALA A 79 7.54 -0.92 4.86
CA ALA A 79 6.47 -0.97 3.86
C ALA A 79 5.09 -0.65 4.44
N ILE A 80 4.79 -1.08 5.67
CA ILE A 80 3.55 -0.69 6.37
C ILE A 80 3.48 0.81 6.60
N GLY A 81 4.59 1.45 6.97
CA GLY A 81 4.67 2.90 7.17
C GLY A 81 4.18 3.66 5.93
N TYR A 82 4.75 3.35 4.77
CA TYR A 82 4.35 3.96 3.50
C TYR A 82 2.89 3.65 3.13
N LEU A 83 2.44 2.40 3.29
CA LEU A 83 1.05 2.03 3.01
C LEU A 83 0.05 2.78 3.89
N MET A 84 0.40 3.03 5.16
CA MET A 84 -0.44 3.80 6.09
C MET A 84 -0.52 5.28 5.69
N GLU A 85 0.61 5.90 5.34
CA GLU A 85 0.66 7.29 4.91
C GLU A 85 -0.10 7.51 3.59
N LEU A 86 0.07 6.62 2.62
CA LEU A 86 -0.65 6.66 1.34
C LEU A 86 -2.16 6.49 1.52
N ARG A 87 -2.57 5.58 2.41
CA ARG A 87 -3.99 5.40 2.77
C ARG A 87 -4.58 6.67 3.36
N GLU A 88 -3.88 7.32 4.29
CA GLU A 88 -4.34 8.55 4.94
C GLU A 88 -4.43 9.69 3.93
N THR A 89 -3.41 9.84 3.08
CA THR A 89 -3.39 10.85 2.02
C THR A 89 -4.55 10.65 1.05
N PHE A 90 -4.83 9.41 0.64
CA PHE A 90 -5.97 9.11 -0.23
C PHE A 90 -7.31 9.41 0.45
N ALA A 91 -7.47 9.06 1.73
CA ALA A 91 -8.67 9.36 2.50
C ALA A 91 -8.90 10.88 2.62
N GLN A 92 -7.85 11.65 2.84
CA GLN A 92 -7.91 13.11 2.90
C GLN A 92 -8.27 13.72 1.54
N ALA A 93 -7.67 13.24 0.45
CA ALA A 93 -7.99 13.69 -0.91
C ALA A 93 -9.46 13.41 -1.27
N ALA A 94 -9.98 12.22 -0.94
CA ALA A 94 -11.38 11.87 -1.14
C ALA A 94 -12.32 12.80 -0.36
N LYS A 95 -11.97 13.14 0.89
CA LYS A 95 -12.74 14.09 1.71
C LYS A 95 -12.76 15.49 1.11
N ILE A 96 -11.63 15.99 0.61
CA ILE A 96 -11.54 17.30 -0.06
C ILE A 96 -12.43 17.30 -1.32
N SER A 97 -12.36 16.25 -2.14
CA SER A 97 -13.19 16.12 -3.34
C SER A 97 -14.70 16.17 -3.01
N LEU A 98 -15.14 15.44 -1.98
CA LEU A 98 -16.53 15.45 -1.54
C LEU A 98 -16.98 16.82 -1.01
N ALA A 99 -16.11 17.53 -0.27
CA ALA A 99 -16.41 18.86 0.23
C ALA A 99 -16.53 19.89 -0.90
N SER A 100 -15.67 19.83 -1.92
CA SER A 100 -15.72 20.73 -3.07
C SER A 100 -17.02 20.61 -3.88
N GLN A 101 -17.56 19.39 -4.03
CA GLN A 101 -18.82 19.17 -4.76
C GLN A 101 -20.06 19.67 -4.00
N GLY A 102 -20.01 19.70 -2.66
CA GLY A 102 -21.11 20.22 -1.84
C GLY A 102 -21.28 21.75 -1.89
N GLN A 103 -20.21 22.49 -2.20
CA GLN A 103 -20.24 23.95 -2.28
C GLN A 103 -20.79 24.47 -3.62
N GLU A 104 -20.59 23.72 -4.72
CA GLU A 104 -21.13 24.10 -6.04
C GLU A 104 -22.67 24.02 -6.10
N ILE A 105 -23.29 23.13 -5.32
CA ILE A 105 -24.75 22.94 -5.31
C ILE A 105 -25.48 24.03 -4.50
N GLN A 106 -24.81 24.72 -3.57
CA GLN A 106 -25.42 25.78 -2.74
C GLN A 106 -25.46 27.17 -3.41
N HIS A 107 -24.82 27.33 -4.57
CA HIS A 107 -24.76 28.60 -5.31
C HIS A 107 -25.42 28.54 -6.70
N GLY A 108 -26.26 27.53 -6.96
CA GLY A 108 -27.05 27.38 -8.20
C GLY A 108 -28.51 27.75 -8.03
#